data_AF-A0A833G583-F1
#
_entry.id   AF-A0A833G583-F1
#
_cell.length_a   1.000
_cell.length_b   1.000
_cell.length_c   1.000
_cell.angle_alpha   90.00
_cell.angle_beta   90.00
_cell.angle_gamma   90.00
#
_symmetry.space_group_name_H-M   'P 1'
#
loop_
_entity.id
_entity.type
_entity.pdbx_description
1 polymer ?
#
loop_
_entity_poly.entity_id
_entity_poly.type
_entity_poly.pdbx_seq_one_letter_code
_entity_poly.pdbx_strand_id
1 'polypeptide(L)'
;MFKSILSFGRPSNRHVTDALYEAIVAAARQPRFYSEWEVPDTPLGRYEMLSLHMFLFLERARGGKAGLPELAQDLTDEFFKDMDHSLRELGIGDLGVPKRMKKLARMFYGRAEAYRVALEAGDTAA
;
A
#
# COMPACT_ATOMS: atom_id res chain seq x y z
N MET A 1 -0.11 17.29 5.63
CA MET A 1 1.11 16.55 5.96
C MET A 1 1.66 15.92 4.68
N PHE A 2 1.94 16.78 3.69
CA PHE A 2 2.36 16.41 2.34
C PHE A 2 3.84 16.80 2.23
N LYS A 3 4.75 15.82 2.40
CA LYS A 3 6.17 16.01 2.11
C LYS A 3 6.38 15.88 0.60
N SER A 4 6.03 16.92 -0.16
CA SER A 4 6.32 16.98 -1.60
C SER A 4 6.93 18.33 -2.02
N ILE A 5 7.61 19.05 -1.12
CA ILE A 5 8.23 20.35 -1.45
C ILE A 5 9.75 20.36 -1.22
N LEU A 6 10.37 19.34 -0.60
CA LEU A 6 11.81 19.39 -0.28
C LEU A 6 12.63 18.12 -0.61
N SER A 7 12.10 17.16 -1.37
CA SER A 7 12.95 16.07 -1.87
C SER A 7 13.62 16.50 -3.17
N PHE A 8 14.79 17.13 -3.07
CA PHE A 8 15.76 17.14 -4.18
C PHE A 8 16.02 15.67 -4.55
N GLY A 9 15.61 15.27 -5.76
CA GLY A 9 15.45 13.88 -6.16
C GLY A 9 16.66 13.01 -5.85
N ARG A 10 16.49 12.07 -4.92
CA ARG A 10 17.38 10.90 -4.85
C ARG A 10 17.08 10.03 -6.07
N PRO A 11 18.11 9.45 -6.72
CA PRO A 11 17.88 8.47 -7.77
C PRO A 11 17.24 7.22 -7.14
N SER A 12 15.93 7.06 -7.35
CA SER A 12 15.24 5.81 -7.02
C SER A 12 15.70 4.72 -7.99
N ASN A 13 15.84 3.49 -7.50
CA ASN A 13 16.10 2.35 -8.36
C ASN A 13 14.77 1.89 -8.98
N ARG A 14 14.28 2.67 -9.93
CA ARG A 14 12.95 2.52 -10.53
C ARG A 14 12.66 1.10 -11.01
N HIS A 15 13.63 0.42 -11.62
CA HIS A 15 13.46 -0.98 -12.04
C HIS A 15 13.19 -1.92 -10.86
N VAL A 16 13.86 -1.72 -9.73
CA VAL A 16 13.63 -2.54 -8.52
C VAL A 16 12.29 -2.19 -7.87
N THR A 17 11.95 -0.91 -7.80
CA THR A 17 10.66 -0.46 -7.27
C THR A 17 9.50 -1.02 -8.09
N ASP A 18 9.55 -0.89 -9.41
CA ASP A 18 8.50 -1.36 -10.32
C ASP A 18 8.35 -2.90 -10.21
N ALA A 19 9.45 -3.65 -10.25
CA ALA A 19 9.41 -5.10 -10.13
C ALA A 19 8.86 -5.58 -8.76
N LEU A 20 9.21 -4.89 -7.68
CA LEU A 20 8.67 -5.22 -6.36
C LEU A 20 7.19 -4.86 -6.23
N TYR A 21 6.78 -3.71 -6.78
CA TYR A 21 5.38 -3.31 -6.78
C TYR A 21 4.53 -4.30 -7.58
N GLU A 22 4.99 -4.72 -8.75
CA GLU A 22 4.34 -5.76 -9.57
C GLU A 22 4.21 -7.08 -8.79
N ALA A 23 5.26 -7.50 -8.07
CA ALA A 23 5.22 -8.70 -7.26
C ALA A 23 4.21 -8.59 -6.11
N ILE A 24 4.12 -7.43 -5.44
CA ILE A 24 3.14 -7.14 -4.40
C ILE A 24 1.71 -7.18 -4.96
N VAL A 25 1.49 -6.56 -6.13
CA VAL A 25 0.19 -6.56 -6.82
C VAL A 25 -0.20 -8.00 -7.22
N ALA A 26 0.74 -8.78 -7.77
CA ALA A 26 0.49 -10.16 -8.14
C ALA A 26 0.12 -11.02 -6.92
N ALA A 27 0.82 -10.83 -5.79
CA ALA A 27 0.50 -11.49 -4.54
C ALA A 27 -0.92 -11.12 -4.06
N ALA A 28 -1.27 -9.83 -4.04
CA ALA A 28 -2.59 -9.35 -3.63
C ALA A 28 -3.75 -9.82 -4.54
N ARG A 29 -3.45 -10.28 -5.76
CA ARG A 29 -4.44 -10.75 -6.76
C ARG A 29 -4.58 -12.28 -6.81
N GLN A 30 -3.97 -13.02 -5.88
CA GLN A 30 -4.16 -14.47 -5.83
C GLN A 30 -5.65 -14.84 -5.73
N PRO A 31 -6.18 -15.69 -6.63
CA PRO A 31 -7.63 -15.97 -6.70
C PRO A 31 -8.24 -16.48 -5.39
N ARG A 32 -7.44 -17.23 -4.61
CA ARG A 32 -7.84 -17.84 -3.35
C ARG A 32 -8.46 -16.84 -2.36
N PHE A 33 -7.95 -15.61 -2.30
CA PHE A 33 -8.49 -14.58 -1.42
C PHE A 33 -9.95 -14.26 -1.73
N TYR A 34 -10.29 -14.22 -3.00
CA TYR A 34 -11.62 -13.81 -3.48
C TYR A 34 -12.58 -14.99 -3.56
N SER A 35 -12.08 -16.21 -3.84
CA SER A 35 -12.91 -17.40 -4.04
C SER A 35 -13.11 -18.24 -2.78
N GLU A 36 -12.07 -18.45 -1.98
CA GLU A 36 -12.13 -19.30 -0.79
C GLU A 36 -12.30 -18.49 0.50
N TRP A 37 -11.67 -17.32 0.57
CA TRP A 37 -11.72 -16.46 1.78
C TRP A 37 -12.76 -15.34 1.67
N GLU A 38 -13.55 -15.35 0.59
CA GLU A 38 -14.70 -14.48 0.38
C GLU A 38 -14.39 -12.98 0.47
N VAL A 39 -13.14 -12.57 0.17
CA VAL A 39 -12.81 -11.16 0.03
C VAL A 39 -13.65 -10.58 -1.12
N PRO A 40 -14.44 -9.51 -0.88
CA PRO A 40 -15.31 -8.98 -1.92
C PRO A 40 -14.50 -8.52 -3.14
N ASP A 41 -14.81 -9.06 -4.32
CA ASP A 41 -14.19 -8.62 -5.57
C ASP A 41 -14.76 -7.27 -6.04
N THR A 42 -14.42 -6.23 -5.28
CA THR A 42 -14.83 -4.84 -5.46
C THR A 42 -13.59 -3.95 -5.41
N PRO A 43 -13.65 -2.69 -5.90
CA PRO A 43 -12.52 -1.78 -5.80
C PRO A 43 -11.98 -1.62 -4.38
N LEU A 44 -12.87 -1.59 -3.39
CA LEU A 44 -12.47 -1.51 -1.98
C LEU A 44 -11.82 -2.83 -1.52
N GLY A 45 -12.39 -4.00 -1.82
CA GLY A 45 -11.81 -5.28 -1.43
C GLY A 45 -10.41 -5.52 -2.03
N ARG A 46 -10.21 -5.14 -3.31
CA ARG A 46 -8.89 -5.17 -3.96
C ARG A 46 -7.91 -4.21 -3.29
N TYR A 47 -8.35 -3.01 -2.92
CA TYR A 47 -7.55 -2.07 -2.13
C TYR A 47 -7.13 -2.67 -0.78
N GLU A 48 -8.04 -3.35 -0.09
CA GLU A 48 -7.75 -3.96 1.23
C GLU A 48 -6.67 -5.04 1.12
N MET A 49 -6.71 -5.88 0.07
CA MET A 49 -5.70 -6.91 -0.20
C MET A 49 -4.35 -6.33 -0.59
N LEU A 50 -4.33 -5.33 -1.47
CA LEU A 50 -3.09 -4.66 -1.85
C LEU A 50 -2.47 -3.95 -0.63
N SER A 51 -3.29 -3.28 0.18
CA SER A 51 -2.87 -2.64 1.42
C SER A 51 -2.25 -3.62 2.42
N LEU A 52 -2.82 -4.82 2.55
CA LEU A 52 -2.28 -5.86 3.43
C LEU A 52 -0.87 -6.30 2.99
N HIS A 53 -0.67 -6.52 1.69
CA HIS A 53 0.63 -6.94 1.16
C HIS A 53 1.67 -5.81 1.22
N MET A 54 1.25 -4.58 0.93
CA MET A 54 2.07 -3.39 1.15
C MET A 54 2.50 -3.26 2.61
N PHE A 55 1.57 -3.44 3.55
CA PHE A 55 1.87 -3.46 4.97
C PHE A 55 2.95 -4.50 5.29
N LEU A 56 2.78 -5.77 4.90
CA LEU A 56 3.76 -6.83 5.16
C LEU A 56 5.17 -6.47 4.65
N PHE A 57 5.28 -5.83 3.49
CA PHE A 57 6.55 -5.33 2.98
C PHE A 57 7.14 -4.23 3.88
N LEU A 58 6.34 -3.22 4.24
CA LEU A 58 6.79 -2.11 5.10
C LEU A 58 7.24 -2.60 6.48
N GLU A 59 6.51 -3.55 7.06
CA GLU A 59 6.87 -4.21 8.31
C GLU A 59 8.25 -4.88 8.21
N ARG A 60 8.48 -5.61 7.11
CA ARG A 60 9.76 -6.29 6.85
C ARG A 60 10.90 -5.32 6.58
N ALA A 61 10.62 -4.19 5.94
CA ALA A 61 11.60 -3.14 5.64
C ALA A 61 11.99 -2.33 6.89
N ARG A 62 11.11 -2.26 7.89
CA ARG A 62 11.40 -1.58 9.15
C ARG A 62 12.56 -2.26 9.90
N GLY A 63 13.53 -1.45 10.31
CA GLY A 63 14.77 -1.96 10.94
C GLY A 63 15.72 -2.66 9.95
N GLY A 64 15.44 -2.58 8.64
CA GLY A 64 16.27 -3.16 7.59
C GLY A 64 17.63 -2.47 7.44
N LYS A 65 18.53 -3.13 6.67
CA LYS A 65 19.83 -2.58 6.27
C LYS A 65 19.66 -1.36 5.35
N ALA A 66 20.74 -0.61 5.16
CA ALA A 66 20.78 0.56 4.29
C ALA A 66 20.15 0.30 2.91
N GLY A 67 19.29 1.22 2.44
CA GLY A 67 18.56 1.13 1.17
C GLY A 67 17.13 0.60 1.28
N LEU A 68 16.80 -0.20 2.30
CA LEU A 68 15.42 -0.68 2.49
C LEU A 68 14.43 0.43 2.90
N PRO A 69 14.77 1.38 3.79
CA PRO A 69 13.88 2.50 4.11
C PRO A 69 13.58 3.39 2.90
N GLU A 70 14.58 3.65 2.05
CA GLU A 70 14.39 4.39 0.80
C GLU A 70 13.44 3.65 -0.15
N LEU A 71 13.66 2.35 -0.34
CA LEU A 71 12.80 1.53 -1.19
C LEU A 71 11.35 1.43 -0.67
N ALA A 72 11.18 1.37 0.65
CA ALA A 72 9.86 1.41 1.30
C ALA A 72 9.12 2.72 1.04
N GLN A 73 9.84 3.84 1.01
CA GLN A 73 9.27 5.13 0.63
C GLN A 73 8.85 5.12 -0.85
N ASP A 74 9.74 4.71 -1.75
CA ASP A 74 9.44 4.64 -3.19
C ASP A 74 8.21 3.78 -3.49
N LEU A 75 8.08 2.63 -2.82
CA LEU A 75 6.92 1.75 -2.94
C LEU A 75 5.63 2.36 -2.36
N THR A 76 5.73 3.11 -1.27
CA THR A 76 4.58 3.81 -0.69
C THR A 76 4.07 4.90 -1.63
N ASP A 77 4.98 5.63 -2.27
CA ASP A 77 4.64 6.67 -3.25
C ASP A 77 3.97 6.05 -4.49
N GLU A 78 4.49 4.93 -5.03
CA GLU A 78 3.87 4.23 -6.16
C GLU A 78 2.50 3.65 -5.78
N PHE A 79 2.36 3.09 -4.58
CA PHE A 79 1.08 2.59 -4.07
C PHE A 79 0.00 3.68 -4.03
N PHE A 80 0.29 4.85 -3.45
CA PHE A 80 -0.71 5.92 -3.39
C PHE A 80 -0.96 6.57 -4.76
N LYS A 81 0.02 6.55 -5.67
CA LYS A 81 -0.17 6.98 -7.06
C LYS A 81 -1.12 6.06 -7.82
N ASP A 82 -0.98 4.74 -7.66
CA ASP A 82 -1.89 3.75 -8.23
C ASP A 82 -3.33 3.93 -7.70
N MET A 83 -3.47 4.22 -6.40
CA MET A 83 -4.78 4.53 -5.81
C MET A 83 -5.41 5.82 -6.35
N ASP A 84 -4.61 6.88 -6.55
CA ASP A 84 -5.08 8.12 -7.17
C ASP A 84 -5.61 7.84 -8.59
N HIS A 85 -4.84 7.08 -9.38
CA HIS A 85 -5.24 6.67 -10.73
C HIS A 85 -6.53 5.85 -10.72
N SER A 86 -6.61 4.81 -9.88
CA SER A 86 -7.77 3.94 -9.74
C SER A 86 -9.04 4.75 -9.38
N LEU A 87 -8.95 5.76 -8.51
CA LEU A 87 -10.10 6.61 -8.19
C LEU A 87 -10.57 7.40 -9.41
N ARG A 88 -9.65 7.91 -10.22
CA ARG A 88 -9.97 8.68 -11.44
C ARG A 88 -10.60 7.80 -12.50
N GLU A 89 -10.11 6.56 -12.67
CA GLU A 89 -10.71 5.57 -13.56
C GLU A 89 -12.15 5.21 -13.17
N LEU A 90 -12.47 5.27 -11.88
CA LEU A 90 -13.84 5.12 -11.37
C LEU A 90 -14.71 6.38 -11.57
N GLY A 91 -14.25 7.36 -12.34
CA GLY A 91 -14.99 8.58 -12.66
C GLY A 91 -14.99 9.63 -11.53
N ILE A 92 -14.14 9.49 -10.52
CA ILE A 92 -14.01 10.49 -9.46
C ILE A 92 -13.18 11.66 -10.00
N GLY A 93 -13.84 12.81 -10.19
CA GLY A 93 -13.17 14.02 -10.68
C GLY A 93 -12.19 14.64 -9.69
N ASP A 94 -11.36 15.56 -10.18
CA ASP A 94 -10.26 16.21 -9.45
C ASP A 94 -10.63 16.81 -8.09
N LEU A 95 -11.85 17.33 -7.95
CA LEU A 95 -12.32 17.90 -6.69
C LEU A 95 -12.61 16.83 -5.63
N GLY A 96 -12.93 15.60 -6.05
CA GLY A 96 -13.28 14.48 -5.18
C GLY A 96 -12.08 13.62 -4.76
N VAL A 97 -11.06 13.52 -5.60
CA VAL A 97 -9.89 12.65 -5.38
C VAL A 97 -9.15 12.98 -4.08
N PRO A 98 -8.79 14.24 -3.76
CA PRO A 98 -8.02 14.55 -2.54
C PRO A 98 -8.73 14.12 -1.26
N LYS A 99 -10.06 14.23 -1.20
CA LYS A 99 -10.85 13.81 -0.03
C LYS A 99 -10.85 12.29 0.13
N ARG A 100 -10.94 11.54 -0.98
CA ARG A 100 -10.92 10.08 -0.97
C ARG A 100 -9.52 9.53 -0.69
N MET A 101 -8.48 10.13 -1.27
CA MET A 101 -7.09 9.79 -0.95
C MET A 101 -6.78 9.96 0.54
N LYS A 102 -7.25 11.04 1.18
CA LYS A 102 -7.13 11.20 2.64
C LYS A 102 -7.86 10.09 3.41
N LYS A 103 -9.02 9.64 2.93
CA LYS A 103 -9.77 8.54 3.55
C LYS A 103 -9.00 7.21 3.42
N LEU A 104 -8.51 6.90 2.21
CA LEU A 104 -7.70 5.70 1.97
C LEU A 104 -6.42 5.72 2.82
N ALA A 105 -5.68 6.82 2.85
CA ALA A 105 -4.49 6.93 3.71
C ALA A 105 -4.82 6.67 5.19
N ARG A 106 -5.93 7.24 5.71
CA ARG A 106 -6.37 6.97 7.09
C ARG A 106 -6.71 5.49 7.31
N MET A 107 -7.41 4.86 6.36
CA MET A 107 -7.74 3.44 6.43
C MET A 107 -6.48 2.58 6.45
N PHE A 108 -5.53 2.86 5.55
CA PHE A 108 -4.24 2.18 5.46
C PHE A 108 -3.48 2.24 6.78
N TYR A 109 -3.17 3.44 7.29
CA TYR A 109 -2.35 3.59 8.49
C TYR A 109 -3.06 3.11 9.76
N GLY A 110 -4.39 3.24 9.84
CA GLY A 110 -5.16 2.72 10.96
C GLY A 110 -5.12 1.18 11.03
N ARG A 111 -5.27 0.51 9.88
CA ARG A 111 -5.16 -0.95 9.80
C ARG A 111 -3.73 -1.45 9.99
N ALA A 112 -2.75 -0.79 9.37
CA ALA A 112 -1.34 -1.12 9.53
C ALA A 112 -0.94 -1.13 11.01
N GLU A 113 -1.40 -0.15 11.78
CA GLU A 113 -1.14 -0.11 13.22
C GLU A 113 -1.77 -1.29 13.96
N ALA A 114 -3.04 -1.62 13.68
CA ALA A 114 -3.70 -2.77 14.29
C ALA A 114 -2.99 -4.10 13.95
N TYR A 115 -2.57 -4.29 12.70
CA TYR A 115 -1.84 -5.47 12.26
C TYR A 115 -0.47 -5.57 12.89
N ARG A 116 0.25 -4.46 13.02
CA ARG A 116 1.55 -4.41 13.69
C ARG A 116 1.42 -4.85 15.15
N VAL A 117 0.43 -4.33 15.88
CA VAL A 117 0.16 -4.70 17.28
C VAL A 117 -0.13 -6.20 17.41
N ALA A 118 -0.96 -6.77 16.53
CA ALA A 118 -1.26 -8.21 16.53
C ALA A 118 -0.01 -9.06 16.23
N LEU A 119 0.80 -8.67 15.23
CA LEU A 119 2.04 -9.35 14.87
C LEU A 119 3.08 -9.32 16.01
N GLU A 120 3.24 -8.17 16.67
CA GLU A 120 4.17 -8.02 17.81
C GLU A 120 3.73 -8.83 19.03
N ALA A 121 2.42 -8.97 19.24
CA ALA A 121 1.87 -9.81 20.31
C ALA A 121 2.00 -11.31 20.03
N GLY A 122 2.29 -11.70 18.78
CA GLY A 122 2.20 -13.11 18.35
C GLY A 122 0.77 -13.66 18.44
N ASP A 123 -0.23 -12.78 18.39
CA ASP A 123 -1.63 -13.14 18.57
C ASP A 123 -2.18 -13.70 17.25
N THR A 124 -2.21 -15.03 17.13
CA THR A 124 -2.74 -15.72 15.96
C THR A 124 -4.26 -15.89 16.00
N ALA A 125 -4.96 -15.35 17.01
CA ALA A 125 -6.39 -15.58 17.23
C ALA A 125 -7.30 -14.40 16.80
N ALA A 126 -6.73 -13.31 16.30
CA ALA A 126 -7.44 -12.09 15.90
C ALA A 126 -8.15 -12.17 14.55
#